data_AF-A0A0Q8PBY3-F1
#
_entry.id   AF-A0A0Q8PBY3-F1
#
_cell.length_a   1.000
_cell.length_b   1.000
_cell.length_c   1.000
_cell.angle_alpha   90.00
_cell.angle_beta   90.00
_cell.angle_gamma   90.00
#
_symmetry.space_group_name_H-M   'P 1'
#
loop_
_entity.id
_entity.type
_entity.pdbx_description
1 polymer ?
#
loop_
_entity_poly.entity_id
_entity_poly.type
_entity_poly.pdbx_seq_one_letter_code
_entity_poly.pdbx_strand_id
1 'polypeptide(L)' 'MQATSYTFDPATRTGSVLLDDGTPVPFDAAAFDAGGLRLLRPGQRLRIRTEGSGEARRVVFLTLQTFPDPADRAS' A
#
# COMPACT_ATOMS: atom_id res chain seq x y z
N MET A 1 7.65 0.68 -5.37
CA MET A 1 7.76 -0.78 -5.15
C MET A 1 6.36 -1.35 -4.89
N GLN A 2 6.23 -2.66 -4.71
CA GLN A 2 4.96 -3.30 -4.38
C GLN A 2 4.98 -3.87 -2.96
N ALA A 3 3.79 -4.02 -2.38
CA ALA A 3 3.58 -4.61 -1.07
C ALA A 3 2.15 -5.18 -0.99
N THR A 4 1.85 -5.87 0.10
CA THR A 4 0.52 -6.42 0.38
C THR A 4 -0.06 -5.72 1.61
N SER A 5 -1.31 -5.27 1.57
CA SER A 5 -1.99 -4.73 2.76
C SER A 5 -2.01 -5.78 3.87
N TYR A 6 -1.60 -5.42 5.09
CA TYR A 6 -1.53 -6.34 6.22
C TYR A 6 -2.51 -5.95 7.33
N THR A 7 -2.39 -4.74 7.86
CA THR A 7 -3.33 -4.17 8.83
C THR A 7 -3.88 -2.85 8.31
N PHE A 8 -5.11 -2.53 8.66
CA PHE A 8 -5.72 -1.25 8.36
C PHE A 8 -6.80 -0.92 9.40
N ASP A 9 -6.66 0.25 10.03
CA ASP A 9 -7.70 0.84 10.86
C ASP A 9 -8.39 1.97 10.07
N PRO A 10 -9.67 1.81 9.70
CA PRO A 10 -10.41 2.83 8.95
C PRO A 10 -10.69 4.11 9.75
N ALA A 11 -10.67 4.06 11.09
CA ALA A 11 -10.93 5.23 11.93
C ALA A 11 -9.75 6.20 11.91
N THR A 12 -8.53 5.69 11.95
CA THR A 12 -7.29 6.49 11.96
C THR A 12 -6.64 6.58 10.58
N ARG A 13 -7.05 5.74 9.62
CA ARG A 13 -6.40 5.52 8.32
C ARG A 13 -4.93 5.10 8.43
N THR A 14 -4.59 4.41 9.50
CA THR A 14 -3.23 3.89 9.74
C THR A 14 -3.19 2.39 9.54
N GLY A 15 -2.00 1.84 9.38
CA GLY A 15 -1.83 0.40 9.25
C GLY A 15 -0.42 0.01 8.85
N SER A 16 -0.32 -1.16 8.25
CA SER A 16 0.94 -1.68 7.75
C SER A 16 0.75 -2.45 6.45
N VAL A 17 1.83 -2.51 5.68
CA VAL A 17 1.95 -3.38 4.52
C VAL A 17 3.06 -4.40 4.77
N LEU A 18 2.94 -5.57 4.16
CA LEU A 18 4.03 -6.54 4.09
C LEU A 18 4.80 -6.33 2.79
N LEU A 19 6.12 -6.15 2.90
CA LEU A 19 7.01 -6.29 1.76
C LEU A 19 7.04 -7.75 1.29
N ASP A 20 7.57 -8.00 0.10
CA ASP A 20 7.62 -9.36 -0.47
C ASP A 20 8.52 -10.32 0.34
N ASP A 21 9.41 -9.80 1.20
CA ASP A 21 10.21 -10.57 2.16
C ASP A 21 9.49 -10.84 3.50
N GLY A 22 8.25 -10.40 3.65
CA GLY A 22 7.45 -10.54 4.86
C GLY A 22 7.69 -9.46 5.93
N THR A 23 8.53 -8.46 5.66
CA THR A 23 8.76 -7.36 6.61
C THR A 23 7.52 -6.45 6.67
N PRO A 24 6.92 -6.23 7.86
CA PRO A 24 5.87 -5.25 8.01
C PRO A 24 6.45 -3.83 8.00
N VAL A 25 5.86 -2.93 7.23
CA VAL A 25 6.25 -1.51 7.17
C VAL A 25 5.02 -0.65 7.47
N PRO A 26 5.08 0.26 8.46
CA PRO A 26 3.94 1.07 8.85
C PRO A 26 3.65 2.18 7.83
N PHE A 27 2.41 2.61 7.80
CA PHE A 27 1.95 3.82 7.13
C PHE A 27 1.01 4.62 8.04
N ASP A 28 1.03 5.94 7.89
CA ASP A 28 0.13 6.86 8.57
C ASP A 28 -0.98 7.36 7.65
N ALA A 29 -1.87 8.19 8.19
CA ALA A 29 -2.97 8.78 7.44
C ALA A 29 -2.50 9.62 6.25
N ALA A 30 -1.39 10.36 6.39
CA ALA A 30 -0.85 11.19 5.32
C ALA A 30 -0.39 10.35 4.12
N ALA A 31 0.28 9.23 4.38
CA ALA A 31 0.64 8.28 3.34
C ALA A 31 -0.59 7.70 2.63
N PHE A 32 -1.61 7.32 3.41
CA PHE A 32 -2.87 6.77 2.89
C PHE A 32 -3.63 7.77 2.02
N ASP A 33 -3.78 9.01 2.50
CA ASP A 33 -4.49 10.08 1.82
C ASP A 33 -3.77 10.51 0.52
N ALA A 34 -2.43 10.47 0.50
CA ALA A 34 -1.64 10.72 -0.71
C ALA A 34 -1.94 9.72 -1.84
N GLY A 35 -2.51 8.55 -1.51
CA GLY A 35 -2.88 7.48 -2.42
C GLY A 35 -4.26 7.58 -3.07
N GLY A 36 -5.12 8.48 -2.56
CA GLY A 36 -6.51 8.62 -3.01
C GLY A 36 -7.41 7.42 -2.70
N LEU A 37 -7.01 6.55 -1.77
CA LEU A 37 -7.78 5.37 -1.39
C LEU A 37 -8.92 5.71 -0.43
N ARG A 38 -10.00 4.93 -0.46
CA ARG A 38 -11.11 5.04 0.50
C ARG A 38 -11.04 3.99 1.62
N LEU A 39 -10.54 2.79 1.30
CA LEU A 39 -10.48 1.65 2.20
C LEU A 39 -9.34 0.72 1.76
N LEU A 40 -8.79 -0.04 2.71
CA LEU A 40 -7.96 -1.22 2.45
C LEU A 40 -8.55 -2.47 3.11
N ARG A 41 -8.34 -3.60 2.46
CA ARG A 41 -8.60 -4.94 2.97
C ARG A 41 -7.26 -5.69 3.06
N PRO A 42 -7.01 -6.43 4.14
CA PRO A 42 -5.86 -7.33 4.21
C PRO A 42 -5.77 -8.23 2.97
N GLY A 43 -4.55 -8.41 2.46
CA GLY A 43 -4.28 -9.20 1.26
C GLY A 43 -4.32 -8.43 -0.07
N GLN A 44 -4.76 -7.16 -0.10
CA GLN A 44 -4.74 -6.37 -1.33
C GLN A 44 -3.32 -6.04 -1.79
N ARG A 45 -3.07 -6.13 -3.11
CA ARG A 45 -1.79 -5.74 -3.72
C ARG A 45 -1.73 -4.23 -3.92
N LEU A 46 -0.64 -3.63 -3.45
CA LEU A 46 -0.46 -2.19 -3.43
C LEU A 46 0.81 -1.78 -4.16
N ARG A 47 0.76 -0.60 -4.77
CA ARG A 47 1.95 0.16 -5.15
C ARG A 47 2.27 1.11 -4.01
N ILE A 48 3.51 1.08 -3.52
CA ILE A 48 3.98 1.95 -2.44
C ILE A 48 5.22 2.75 -2.82
N ARG A 49 5.43 3.87 -2.15
CA ARG A 49 6.73 4.52 -2.00
C ARG A 49 7.10 4.55 -0.52
N THR A 50 8.39 4.42 -0.24
CA THR A 50 8.93 4.39 1.12
C THR A 50 10.04 5.41 1.27
N GLU A 51 10.26 5.86 2.51
CA GLU A 51 11.42 6.63 2.94
C GLU A 51 12.12 5.91 4.09
N GLY A 52 13.38 6.26 4.35
CA GLY A 52 14.19 5.63 5.38
C GLY A 52 14.67 4.21 5.02
N SER A 53 15.39 3.60 5.97
CA SER A 53 15.97 2.25 5.84
C SER A 53 15.95 1.52 7.19
N GLY A 54 16.08 0.19 7.15
CA GLY A 54 16.02 -0.64 8.35
C GLY A 54 14.74 -0.38 9.15
N GLU A 55 14.89 -0.18 10.46
CA GLU A 55 13.80 0.13 11.38
C GLU A 55 13.16 1.51 11.14
N ALA A 56 13.89 2.44 10.51
CA ALA A 56 13.37 3.77 10.18
C ALA A 56 12.54 3.79 8.87
N ARG A 57 12.41 2.65 8.19
CA ARG A 57 11.65 2.56 6.94
C ARG A 57 10.16 2.76 7.21
N ARG A 58 9.53 3.66 6.46
CA ARG A 58 8.07 3.91 6.48
C ARG A 58 7.50 4.06 5.08
N VAL A 59 6.22 3.78 4.91
CA VAL A 59 5.48 4.08 3.69
C VAL A 59 5.04 5.54 3.71
N VAL A 60 5.23 6.25 2.60
CA VAL A 60 4.83 7.66 2.44
C VAL A 60 3.78 7.87 1.33
N PHE A 61 3.42 6.79 0.64
CA PHE A 61 2.39 6.76 -0.40
C PHE A 61 1.99 5.32 -0.64
N LEU A 62 0.70 5.03 -0.76
CA LEU A 62 0.18 3.73 -1.15
C LEU A 62 -1.09 3.85 -2.01
N THR A 63 -1.18 3.10 -3.09
CA THR A 63 -2.36 3.02 -3.95
C THR A 63 -2.58 1.61 -4.47
N LEU A 64 -3.72 1.32 -5.10
CA LEU A 64 -3.98 0.01 -5.68
C LEU A 64 -3.02 -0.26 -6.85
N GLN A 65 -2.46 -1.47 -6.88
CA GLN A 65 -1.77 -1.97 -8.05
C GLN A 65 -2.79 -2.66 -8.96
N THR A 66 -3.28 -1.95 -9.98
CA THR A 66 -4.18 -2.52 -10.98
C THR A 66 -3.40 -2.87 -12.24
N PHE A 67 -3.77 -3.98 -12.87
CA PHE A 67 -3.39 -4.29 -14.23
C PHE A 67 -4.57 -3.96 -15.14
N PRO A 68 -4.32 -3.45 -16.36
CA PRO A 68 -5.40 -3.31 -17.34
C PRO A 68 -6.02 -4.67 -17.63
N ASP A 69 -7.32 -4.70 -17.90
CA ASP A 69 -7.96 -5.91 -18.41
C ASP A 69 -7.28 -6.27 -19.75
N PRO A 70 -6.73 -7.49 -19.91
CA PRO A 70 -6.19 -7.92 -21.20
C PRO A 70 -7.18 -7.79 -22.36
N ALA A 71 -8.49 -7.86 -22.11
CA ALA A 71 -9.52 -7.68 -23.12
C ALA A 71 -9.55 -6.24 -23.70
N ASP A 72 -9.18 -5.23 -22.91
CA ASP A 72 -9.15 -3.81 -23.33
C ASP A 72 -8.00 -3.50 -24.30
N ARG A 73 -7.07 -4.44 -24.53
CA ARG A 73 -5.92 -4.26 -25.45
C ARG A 73 -6.18 -4.69 -26.89
N ALA A 74 -7.31 -5.36 -27.16
CA ALA A 74 -7.61 -5.95 -28.46
C ALA A 74 -8.46 -5.05 -29.38
N SER A 75 -8.67 -3.77 -29.02
CA SER A 75 -9.46 -2.78 -29.76
C SER A 75 -8.61 -1.64 -30.31
#